data_AF-A0A7D9EJ53-F1
#
_entry.id   AF-A0A7D9EJ53-F1
#
_cell.length_a   1.000
_cell.length_b   1.000
_cell.length_c   1.000
_cell.angle_alpha   90.00
_cell.angle_beta   90.00
_cell.angle_gamma   90.00
#
_symmetry.space_group_name_H-M   'P 1'
#
loop_
_entity.id
_entity.type
_entity.pdbx_description
1 polymer ?
#
loop_
_entity_poly.entity_id
_entity_poly.type
_entity_poly.pdbx_seq_one_letter_code
_entity_poly.pdbx_strand_id
1 'polypeptide(L)'
;MNYVKRGGVYLIVAIFSWLSLRIITLIFRDNSYSKDVISINNRNVYMVFSYFWFFIGLPMGFFSAILRILKAMAVGALMLPRVDHSVMPDGFQRLDRGFNAYICYLHVETAYRNPVLRVFCQMLVDETQNNPRNVQTLGINRVRKWTFSAQARARWFLALTLARNPQLASDRKPDVQAPQPAQAARYGDVMIEIDQFCADNTALIQDK
;
A
#
# COMPACT_ATOMS: atom_id res chain seq x y z
N MET A 1 28.58 -23.78 -30.48
CA MET A 1 28.12 -25.19 -30.52
C MET A 1 27.60 -25.73 -29.18
N ASN A 2 28.24 -25.44 -28.02
CA ASN A 2 27.87 -26.04 -26.73
C ASN A 2 26.55 -25.53 -26.10
N TYR A 3 26.14 -24.29 -26.40
CA TYR A 3 24.86 -23.73 -25.94
C TYR A 3 23.64 -24.41 -26.57
N VAL A 4 23.73 -24.79 -27.86
CA VAL A 4 22.66 -25.51 -28.57
C VAL A 4 22.49 -26.93 -28.00
N LYS A 5 23.60 -27.59 -27.65
CA LYS A 5 23.57 -28.91 -26.99
C LYS A 5 22.99 -28.84 -25.57
N ARG A 6 23.38 -27.83 -24.76
CA ARG A 6 22.81 -27.60 -23.43
C ARG A 6 21.32 -27.26 -23.49
N GLY A 7 20.91 -26.40 -24.44
CA GLY A 7 19.51 -26.05 -24.67
C GLY A 7 18.65 -27.26 -25.04
N GLY A 8 19.16 -28.15 -25.91
CA GLY A 8 18.47 -29.39 -26.29
C GLY A 8 18.20 -30.32 -25.10
N VAL A 9 19.14 -30.44 -24.16
CA VAL A 9 18.95 -31.26 -22.96
C VAL A 9 17.83 -30.69 -22.08
N TYR A 10 17.80 -29.38 -21.86
CA TYR A 10 16.71 -28.75 -21.08
C TYR A 10 15.34 -28.91 -21.75
N LEU A 11 15.27 -28.82 -23.08
CA LEU A 11 14.04 -29.05 -23.83
C LEU A 11 13.54 -30.48 -23.68
N ILE A 12 14.44 -31.48 -23.78
CA ILE A 12 14.09 -32.89 -23.58
C ILE A 12 13.55 -33.13 -22.16
N VAL A 13 14.23 -32.58 -21.14
CA VAL A 13 13.79 -32.69 -19.74
C VAL A 13 12.44 -31.98 -19.52
N ALA A 14 12.23 -30.82 -20.11
CA ALA A 14 10.97 -30.07 -20.01
C ALA A 14 9.81 -30.81 -20.69
N ILE A 15 10.04 -31.37 -21.87
CA ILE A 15 9.05 -32.18 -22.60
C ILE A 15 8.71 -33.43 -21.79
N PHE A 16 9.71 -34.11 -21.24
CA PHE A 16 9.50 -35.29 -20.39
C PHE A 16 8.70 -34.96 -19.12
N SER A 17 9.02 -33.84 -18.46
CA SER A 17 8.28 -33.35 -17.29
C SER A 17 6.84 -32.96 -17.64
N TRP A 18 6.61 -32.33 -18.80
CA TRP A 18 5.27 -32.00 -19.27
C TRP A 18 4.45 -33.25 -19.59
N LEU A 19 5.04 -34.23 -20.27
CA LEU A 19 4.41 -35.51 -20.57
C LEU A 19 4.04 -36.28 -19.30
N SER A 20 4.94 -36.35 -18.31
CA SER A 20 4.67 -37.07 -17.07
C SER A 20 3.50 -36.45 -16.28
N LEU A 21 3.42 -35.12 -16.19
CA LEU A 21 2.28 -34.43 -15.58
C LEU A 21 0.96 -34.66 -16.35
N ARG A 22 1.02 -34.71 -17.68
CA ARG A 22 -0.15 -35.04 -18.52
C ARG A 22 -0.62 -36.48 -18.30
N ILE A 23 0.29 -37.44 -18.18
CA ILE A 23 -0.05 -38.85 -17.94
C ILE A 23 -0.70 -39.02 -16.56
N ILE A 24 -0.13 -38.40 -15.52
CA ILE A 24 -0.69 -38.44 -14.15
C ILE A 24 -2.10 -37.85 -14.13
N THR A 25 -2.31 -36.70 -14.79
CA THR A 25 -3.62 -36.04 -14.86
C THR A 25 -4.63 -36.75 -15.78
N LEU A 26 -4.20 -37.67 -16.65
CA LEU A 26 -5.10 -38.50 -17.43
C LEU A 26 -5.51 -39.77 -16.67
N ILE A 27 -4.62 -40.35 -15.88
CA ILE A 27 -4.85 -41.61 -15.16
C ILE A 27 -5.68 -41.39 -13.88
N PHE A 28 -5.36 -40.35 -13.11
CA PHE A 28 -5.92 -40.16 -11.76
C PHE A 28 -7.07 -39.13 -11.69
N ARG A 29 -7.24 -38.28 -12.71
CA ARG A 29 -8.31 -37.29 -12.73
C ARG A 29 -9.63 -37.96 -13.09
N ASP A 30 -10.58 -37.92 -12.17
CA ASP A 30 -11.95 -38.27 -12.48
C ASP A 30 -12.62 -37.10 -13.24
N ASN A 31 -13.32 -37.39 -14.33
CA ASN A 31 -14.01 -36.39 -15.15
C ASN A 31 -15.54 -36.43 -14.95
N SER A 32 -16.03 -37.25 -14.01
CA SER A 32 -17.47 -37.42 -13.75
C SER A 32 -18.03 -36.37 -12.79
N TYR A 33 -17.19 -35.71 -12.00
CA TYR A 33 -17.61 -34.75 -10.98
C TYR A 33 -17.29 -33.29 -11.37
N SER A 34 -18.05 -32.34 -10.81
CA SER A 34 -17.83 -30.91 -11.01
C SER A 34 -16.46 -30.47 -10.47
N LYS A 35 -15.87 -29.42 -11.05
CA LYS A 35 -14.49 -28.98 -10.76
C LYS A 35 -14.25 -28.54 -9.30
N ASP A 36 -15.30 -28.36 -8.52
CA ASP A 36 -15.25 -27.91 -7.13
C ASP A 36 -15.06 -29.06 -6.13
N VAL A 37 -15.05 -30.32 -6.59
CA VAL A 37 -14.78 -31.49 -5.73
C VAL A 37 -13.55 -32.27 -6.21
N ILE A 38 -12.61 -32.52 -5.29
CA ILE A 38 -11.41 -33.30 -5.58
C ILE A 38 -11.78 -34.78 -5.53
N SER A 39 -11.90 -35.41 -6.71
CA SER A 39 -12.16 -36.84 -6.87
C SER A 39 -11.00 -37.52 -7.60
N ILE A 40 -10.58 -38.69 -7.10
CA ILE A 40 -9.44 -39.45 -7.62
C ILE A 40 -9.96 -40.78 -8.15
N ASN A 41 -9.63 -41.09 -9.41
CA ASN A 41 -9.92 -42.39 -10.00
C ASN A 41 -8.87 -43.42 -9.54
N ASN A 42 -9.32 -44.66 -9.28
CA ASN A 42 -8.48 -45.79 -8.88
C ASN A 42 -7.51 -45.51 -7.71
N ARG A 43 -8.09 -45.32 -6.52
CA ARG A 43 -7.40 -44.98 -5.25
C ARG A 43 -6.19 -45.88 -4.93
N ASN A 44 -6.26 -47.18 -5.21
CA ASN A 44 -5.19 -48.12 -4.87
C ASN A 44 -3.93 -47.89 -5.70
N VAL A 45 -4.07 -47.63 -7.01
CA VAL A 45 -2.92 -47.33 -7.89
C VAL A 45 -2.30 -45.98 -7.51
N TYR A 46 -3.14 -45.01 -7.14
CA TYR A 46 -2.66 -43.72 -6.64
C TYR A 46 -1.82 -43.86 -5.36
N MET A 47 -2.24 -44.71 -4.42
CA MET A 47 -1.49 -44.98 -3.19
C MET A 47 -0.11 -45.57 -3.47
N VAL A 48 -0.02 -46.57 -4.35
CA VAL A 48 1.26 -47.18 -4.73
C VAL A 48 2.15 -46.17 -5.45
N PHE A 49 1.60 -45.40 -6.39
CA PHE A 49 2.32 -44.34 -7.09
C PHE A 49 2.85 -43.26 -6.12
N SER A 50 2.00 -42.77 -5.22
CA SER A 50 2.38 -41.75 -4.23
C SER A 50 3.46 -42.25 -3.27
N TYR A 51 3.45 -43.54 -2.93
CA TYR A 51 4.49 -44.14 -2.10
C TYR A 51 5.87 -44.07 -2.77
N PHE A 52 5.98 -44.44 -4.06
CA PHE A 52 7.24 -44.30 -4.79
C PHE A 52 7.63 -42.83 -5.01
N TRP A 53 6.65 -41.98 -5.32
CA TRP A 53 6.88 -40.55 -5.53
C TRP A 53 7.41 -39.86 -4.28
N PHE A 54 7.01 -40.30 -3.09
CA PHE A 54 7.49 -39.76 -1.82
C PHE A 54 9.02 -39.87 -1.68
N PHE A 55 9.60 -41.02 -2.02
CA PHE A 55 11.06 -41.23 -1.93
C PHE A 55 11.87 -40.37 -2.89
N ILE A 56 11.32 -40.06 -4.07
CA ILE A 56 11.94 -39.15 -5.04
C ILE A 56 11.69 -37.69 -4.65
N GLY A 57 10.50 -37.41 -4.12
CA GLY A 57 10.06 -36.09 -3.69
C GLY A 57 10.83 -35.55 -2.49
N LEU A 58 11.25 -36.41 -1.56
CA LEU A 58 12.00 -36.01 -0.36
C LEU A 58 13.36 -35.34 -0.70
N PRO A 59 14.29 -35.95 -1.46
CA PRO A 59 15.55 -35.30 -1.84
C PRO A 59 15.33 -34.11 -2.78
N MET A 60 14.34 -34.17 -3.68
CA MET A 60 13.98 -33.03 -4.54
C MET A 60 13.45 -31.84 -3.73
N GLY A 61 12.66 -32.10 -2.68
CA GLY A 61 12.15 -31.10 -1.75
C GLY A 61 13.28 -30.46 -0.94
N PHE A 62 14.26 -31.25 -0.50
CA PHE A 62 15.45 -30.73 0.18
C PHE A 62 16.27 -29.79 -0.73
N PHE A 63 16.55 -30.21 -1.97
CA PHE A 63 17.25 -29.36 -2.93
C PHE A 63 16.46 -28.08 -3.25
N SER A 64 15.14 -28.20 -3.41
CA SER A 64 14.24 -27.06 -3.61
C SER A 64 14.26 -26.09 -2.42
N ALA A 65 14.32 -26.59 -1.19
CA ALA A 65 14.42 -25.76 0.02
C ALA A 65 15.74 -24.98 0.06
N ILE A 66 16.87 -25.60 -0.30
CA ILE A 66 18.17 -24.91 -0.40
C ILE A 66 18.10 -23.82 -1.47
N LEU A 67 17.61 -24.14 -2.67
CA LEU A 67 17.43 -23.14 -3.73
C LEU A 67 16.47 -22.02 -3.31
N ARG A 68 15.45 -22.34 -2.49
CA ARG A 68 14.52 -21.35 -1.93
C ARG A 68 15.23 -20.37 -1.01
N ILE A 69 16.16 -20.84 -0.18
CA ILE A 69 16.95 -19.98 0.68
C ILE A 69 17.90 -19.12 -0.16
N LEU A 70 18.58 -19.72 -1.15
CA LEU A 70 19.51 -18.99 -2.02
C LEU A 70 18.83 -17.88 -2.83
N LYS A 71 17.66 -18.16 -3.43
CA LYS A 71 16.90 -17.12 -4.15
C LYS A 71 16.42 -16.02 -3.21
N ALA A 72 16.01 -16.36 -1.98
CA ALA A 72 15.56 -15.38 -1.01
C ALA A 72 16.70 -14.48 -0.56
N MET A 73 17.89 -15.04 -0.34
CA MET A 73 19.10 -14.27 -0.05
C MET A 73 19.49 -13.35 -1.21
N ALA A 74 19.44 -13.85 -2.45
CA ALA A 74 19.76 -13.04 -3.63
C ALA A 74 18.79 -11.86 -3.82
N VAL A 75 17.48 -12.11 -3.72
CA VAL A 75 16.47 -11.04 -3.79
C VAL A 75 16.59 -10.08 -2.60
N GLY A 76 16.78 -10.61 -1.39
CA GLY A 76 17.00 -9.80 -0.20
C GLY A 76 18.18 -8.86 -0.37
N ALA A 77 19.33 -9.36 -0.84
CA ALA A 77 20.53 -8.56 -1.09
C ALA A 77 20.32 -7.46 -2.14
N LEU A 78 19.56 -7.72 -3.20
CA LEU A 78 19.21 -6.72 -4.22
C LEU A 78 18.25 -5.64 -3.68
N MET A 79 17.42 -5.98 -2.69
CA MET A 79 16.48 -5.05 -2.08
C MET A 79 17.08 -4.26 -0.91
N LEU A 80 18.17 -4.72 -0.28
CA LEU A 80 18.86 -4.00 0.80
C LEU A 80 19.13 -2.50 0.54
N PRO A 81 19.61 -2.06 -0.64
CA PRO A 81 19.83 -0.63 -0.88
C PRO A 81 18.54 0.18 -1.05
N ARG A 82 17.40 -0.47 -1.26
CA ARG A 82 16.11 0.19 -1.47
C ARG A 82 15.28 0.15 -0.19
N VAL A 83 15.20 1.28 0.50
CA VAL A 83 14.46 1.41 1.77
C VAL A 83 12.93 1.54 1.56
N ASP A 84 12.51 1.78 0.32
CA ASP A 84 11.08 1.96 -0.03
C ASP A 84 10.22 0.69 0.18
N HIS A 85 10.84 -0.49 0.34
CA HIS A 85 10.13 -1.76 0.50
C HIS A 85 10.74 -2.64 1.58
N SER A 86 9.90 -3.30 2.38
CA SER A 86 10.39 -4.25 3.37
C SER A 86 10.76 -5.58 2.72
N VAL A 87 11.92 -6.14 3.11
CA VAL A 87 12.36 -7.47 2.69
C VAL A 87 11.56 -8.58 3.38
N MET A 88 10.88 -8.23 4.47
CA MET A 88 10.19 -9.16 5.35
C MET A 88 8.74 -9.40 4.88
N PRO A 89 8.20 -10.63 5.01
CA PRO A 89 6.81 -10.91 4.70
C PRO A 89 5.81 -10.00 5.42
N ASP A 90 4.64 -9.85 4.80
CA ASP A 90 3.51 -9.12 5.37
C ASP A 90 3.18 -9.62 6.78
N GLY A 91 2.96 -8.70 7.70
CA GLY A 91 2.78 -8.97 9.14
C GLY A 91 4.07 -8.95 9.96
N PHE A 92 5.24 -9.18 9.34
CA PHE A 92 6.54 -9.12 10.04
C PHE A 92 7.35 -7.85 9.73
N GLN A 93 6.83 -6.94 8.91
CA GLN A 93 7.49 -5.70 8.50
C GLN A 93 8.02 -4.84 9.67
N ARG A 94 7.45 -4.98 10.88
CA ARG A 94 7.91 -4.30 12.10
C ARG A 94 9.35 -4.64 12.49
N LEU A 95 9.83 -5.83 12.15
CA LEU A 95 11.20 -6.24 12.44
C LEU A 95 12.21 -5.57 11.50
N ASP A 96 11.74 -5.02 10.37
CA ASP A 96 12.54 -4.25 9.44
C ASP A 96 12.67 -2.79 9.89
N ARG A 97 13.74 -2.51 10.64
CA ARG A 97 14.01 -1.16 11.17
C ARG A 97 14.25 -0.14 10.06
N GLY A 98 14.81 -0.55 8.93
CA GLY A 98 15.11 0.34 7.81
C GLY A 98 13.81 0.85 7.19
N PHE A 99 12.92 -0.07 6.85
CA PHE A 99 11.59 0.27 6.34
C PHE A 99 10.77 1.10 7.34
N ASN A 100 10.77 0.74 8.62
CA ASN A 100 10.05 1.51 9.64
C ASN A 100 10.56 2.96 9.77
N ALA A 101 11.88 3.16 9.74
CA ALA A 101 12.48 4.50 9.76
C ALA A 101 12.07 5.34 8.54
N TYR A 102 11.96 4.72 7.36
CA TYR A 102 11.49 5.37 6.15
C TYR A 102 10.03 5.82 6.25
N ILE A 103 9.14 4.97 6.77
CA ILE A 103 7.73 5.34 7.00
C ILE A 103 7.63 6.52 7.97
N CYS A 104 8.37 6.48 9.10
CA CYS A 104 8.43 7.60 10.03
C CYS A 104 8.91 8.89 9.36
N TYR A 105 9.96 8.81 8.54
CA TYR A 105 10.46 9.95 7.78
C TYR A 105 9.39 10.54 6.85
N LEU A 106 8.64 9.69 6.13
CA LEU A 106 7.59 10.14 5.21
C LEU A 106 6.45 10.87 5.93
N HIS A 107 6.06 10.42 7.12
CA HIS A 107 5.05 11.11 7.93
C HIS A 107 5.53 12.47 8.42
N VAL A 108 6.76 12.53 8.93
CA VAL A 108 7.38 13.80 9.34
C VAL A 108 7.45 14.76 8.15
N GLU A 109 7.90 14.28 6.99
CA GLU A 109 7.97 15.11 5.80
C GLU A 109 6.58 15.59 5.35
N THR A 110 5.57 14.73 5.38
CA THR A 110 4.20 15.12 5.03
C THR A 110 3.63 16.15 6.00
N ALA A 111 3.95 16.04 7.29
CA ALA A 111 3.52 16.99 8.31
C ALA A 111 4.18 18.38 8.13
N TYR A 112 5.50 18.41 7.94
CA TYR A 112 6.25 19.67 7.85
C TYR A 112 6.26 20.30 6.44
N ARG A 113 6.17 19.50 5.39
CA ARG A 113 6.23 19.94 3.98
C ARG A 113 4.93 19.69 3.22
N ASN A 114 3.79 19.91 3.88
CA ASN A 114 2.50 19.82 3.19
C ASN A 114 2.37 20.92 2.11
N PRO A 115 2.29 20.58 0.80
CA PRO A 115 2.21 21.57 -0.26
C PRO A 115 0.91 22.37 -0.23
N VAL A 116 -0.20 21.77 0.20
CA VAL A 116 -1.51 22.45 0.31
C VAL A 116 -1.45 23.53 1.38
N LEU A 117 -0.91 23.21 2.56
CA LEU A 117 -0.74 24.19 3.65
C LEU A 117 0.21 25.32 3.22
N ARG A 118 1.32 24.97 2.55
CA ARG A 118 2.28 25.96 2.06
C ARG A 118 1.65 26.96 1.09
N VAL A 119 0.90 26.46 0.10
CA VAL A 119 0.21 27.31 -0.88
C VAL A 119 -0.90 28.12 -0.22
N PHE A 120 -1.64 27.54 0.73
CA PHE A 120 -2.65 28.27 1.51
C PHE A 120 -2.06 29.45 2.28
N CYS A 121 -0.95 29.25 3.01
CA CYS A 121 -0.25 30.33 3.69
C CYS A 121 0.27 31.39 2.72
N GLN A 122 0.78 30.99 1.55
CA GLN A 122 1.21 31.94 0.51
C GLN A 122 0.03 32.78 0.00
N MET A 123 -1.12 32.17 -0.32
CA MET A 123 -2.32 32.90 -0.72
C MET A 123 -2.77 33.91 0.35
N LEU A 124 -2.67 33.55 1.65
CA LEU A 124 -2.98 34.47 2.74
C LEU A 124 -1.98 35.63 2.82
N VAL A 125 -0.68 35.35 2.72
CA VAL A 125 0.36 36.39 2.75
C VAL A 125 0.20 37.34 1.56
N ASP A 126 0.01 36.81 0.35
CA ASP A 126 -0.20 37.61 -0.85
C ASP A 126 -1.45 38.50 -0.72
N GLU A 127 -2.55 37.99 -0.19
CA GLU A 127 -3.76 38.81 0.04
C GLU A 127 -3.50 39.91 1.08
N THR A 128 -2.74 39.64 2.15
CA THR A 128 -2.41 40.67 3.16
C THR A 128 -1.46 41.76 2.65
N GLN A 129 -0.48 41.39 1.81
CA GLN A 129 0.48 42.33 1.22
C GLN A 129 -0.14 43.16 0.10
N ASN A 130 -0.98 42.54 -0.74
CA ASN A 130 -1.65 43.20 -1.85
C ASN A 130 -2.93 43.95 -1.44
N ASN A 131 -3.35 43.89 -0.17
CA ASN A 131 -4.53 44.62 0.30
C ASN A 131 -4.25 46.14 0.26
N PRO A 132 -4.95 46.92 -0.60
CA PRO A 132 -4.72 48.36 -0.76
C PRO A 132 -5.13 49.17 0.48
N ARG A 133 -5.60 48.53 1.55
CA ARG A 133 -5.82 49.16 2.87
C ARG A 133 -4.53 49.35 3.66
N ASN A 134 -3.49 48.53 3.45
CA ASN A 134 -2.18 48.66 4.11
C ASN A 134 -1.22 49.63 3.37
N VAL A 135 -1.40 49.78 2.05
CA VAL A 135 -0.63 50.72 1.20
C VAL A 135 -1.12 52.19 1.38
N GLN A 136 -2.15 52.40 2.20
CA GLN A 136 -2.87 53.67 2.30
C GLN A 136 -2.39 54.64 3.38
N THR A 137 -1.15 54.48 3.84
CA THR A 137 -0.46 55.52 4.61
C THR A 137 0.26 56.52 3.71
N LEU A 138 0.12 56.42 2.37
CA LEU A 138 0.73 57.32 1.40
C LEU A 138 -0.31 57.80 0.36
N GLY A 139 -1.25 58.63 0.81
CA GLY A 139 -1.87 59.67 0.00
C GLY A 139 -2.91 59.26 -1.07
N ILE A 140 -3.95 60.12 -1.15
CA ILE A 140 -4.88 60.34 -2.27
C ILE A 140 -6.21 59.53 -2.25
N ASN A 141 -7.28 60.30 -2.02
CA ASN A 141 -8.72 60.10 -2.22
C ASN A 141 -9.23 58.72 -2.69
N ARG A 142 -9.98 58.03 -1.81
CA ARG A 142 -10.76 56.84 -2.16
C ARG A 142 -12.09 57.22 -2.84
N VAL A 143 -12.24 56.91 -4.12
CA VAL A 143 -13.56 56.63 -4.69
C VAL A 143 -14.05 55.34 -4.05
N ARG A 144 -15.15 55.41 -3.27
CA ARG A 144 -15.80 54.24 -2.67
C ARG A 144 -16.38 53.36 -3.79
N LYS A 145 -15.62 52.38 -4.27
CA LYS A 145 -16.17 51.30 -5.09
C LYS A 145 -17.13 50.47 -4.24
N TRP A 146 -18.33 50.23 -4.79
CA TRP A 146 -19.36 49.38 -4.20
C TRP A 146 -18.87 47.93 -4.22
N THR A 147 -18.21 47.50 -3.15
CA THR A 147 -17.86 46.08 -2.97
C THR A 147 -19.06 45.43 -2.29
N PHE A 148 -19.70 44.47 -2.98
CA PHE A 148 -20.58 43.51 -2.30
C PHE A 148 -19.90 43.01 -1.02
N SER A 149 -20.67 42.80 0.04
CA SER A 149 -20.13 42.29 1.30
C SER A 149 -19.36 40.99 1.03
N ALA A 150 -18.05 41.01 1.22
CA ALA A 150 -17.19 39.82 1.09
C ALA A 150 -17.72 38.66 1.96
N GLN A 151 -18.34 39.01 3.09
CA GLN A 151 -19.01 38.09 3.98
C GLN A 151 -20.25 37.42 3.35
N ALA A 152 -21.04 38.13 2.55
CA ALA A 152 -22.19 37.56 1.86
C ALA A 152 -21.74 36.57 0.76
N ARG A 153 -20.67 36.90 0.02
CA ARG A 153 -20.08 35.99 -0.97
C ARG A 153 -19.51 34.74 -0.31
N ALA A 154 -18.76 34.89 0.79
CA ALA A 154 -18.22 33.75 1.55
C ALA A 154 -19.33 32.82 2.07
N ARG A 155 -20.44 33.38 2.61
CA ARG A 155 -21.61 32.61 3.06
C ARG A 155 -22.28 31.85 1.92
N TRP A 156 -22.39 32.46 0.74
CA TRP A 156 -22.94 31.81 -0.44
C TRP A 156 -22.05 30.65 -0.93
N PHE A 157 -20.73 30.87 -1.07
CA PHE A 157 -19.79 29.82 -1.44
C PHE A 157 -19.79 28.67 -0.44
N LEU A 158 -19.88 28.97 0.86
CA LEU A 158 -19.98 27.98 1.90
C LEU A 158 -21.25 27.13 1.79
N ALA A 159 -22.41 27.76 1.54
CA ALA A 159 -23.66 27.04 1.30
C ALA A 159 -23.59 26.15 0.05
N LEU A 160 -22.96 26.64 -1.03
CA LEU A 160 -22.74 25.87 -2.25
C LEU A 160 -21.84 24.66 -2.02
N THR A 161 -20.73 24.83 -1.28
CA THR A 161 -19.81 23.73 -0.93
C THR A 161 -20.50 22.66 -0.10
N LEU A 162 -21.31 23.06 0.89
CA LEU A 162 -22.05 22.11 1.73
C LEU A 162 -23.16 21.39 0.96
N ALA A 163 -23.89 22.09 0.09
CA ALA A 163 -24.93 21.46 -0.73
C ALA A 163 -24.35 20.39 -1.68
N ARG A 164 -23.11 20.57 -2.15
CA ARG A 164 -22.42 19.60 -3.01
C ARG A 164 -21.66 18.51 -2.26
N ASN A 165 -21.42 18.68 -0.96
CA ASN A 165 -20.65 17.74 -0.14
C ASN A 165 -21.40 17.46 1.18
N PRO A 166 -22.41 16.56 1.17
CA PRO A 166 -23.27 16.33 2.33
C PRO A 166 -22.51 15.77 3.54
N GLN A 167 -21.46 14.95 3.33
CA GLN A 167 -20.58 14.46 4.41
C GLN A 167 -19.97 15.61 5.24
N LEU A 168 -19.57 16.72 4.63
CA LEU A 168 -18.98 17.86 5.34
C LEU A 168 -20.01 18.63 6.17
N ALA A 169 -21.31 18.48 5.89
CA ALA A 169 -22.36 19.12 6.67
C ALA A 169 -22.51 18.46 8.05
N SER A 170 -22.31 17.14 8.13
CA SER A 170 -22.29 16.38 9.37
C SER A 170 -21.10 16.79 10.25
N ASP A 171 -19.89 16.86 9.67
CA ASP A 171 -18.65 17.17 10.40
C ASP A 171 -18.55 18.63 10.84
N ARG A 172 -19.26 19.54 10.17
CA ARG A 172 -19.23 20.97 10.48
C ARG A 172 -19.91 21.30 11.81
N LYS A 173 -20.92 20.51 12.21
CA LYS A 173 -21.58 20.73 13.50
C LYS A 173 -20.56 20.30 14.56
N PRO A 174 -20.08 21.20 15.43
CA PRO A 174 -19.12 20.81 16.44
C PRO A 174 -19.77 19.74 17.29
N ASP A 175 -19.23 18.53 17.22
CA ASP A 175 -19.58 17.51 18.20
C ASP A 175 -19.12 18.05 19.56
N VAL A 176 -20.04 18.15 20.51
CA VAL A 176 -19.77 18.72 21.83
C VAL A 176 -18.84 17.78 22.64
N GLN A 177 -18.53 16.60 22.10
CA GLN A 177 -17.40 15.79 22.51
C GLN A 177 -16.13 16.29 21.82
N ALA A 178 -15.54 17.34 22.41
CA ALA A 178 -14.13 17.63 22.20
C ALA A 178 -13.34 16.32 22.43
N PRO A 179 -12.52 15.86 21.46
CA PRO A 179 -11.41 14.98 21.80
C PRO A 179 -10.67 15.66 22.94
N GLN A 180 -10.30 14.90 23.98
CA GLN A 180 -9.36 15.39 25.00
C GLN A 180 -8.24 16.12 24.26
N PRO A 181 -7.85 17.34 24.67
CA PRO A 181 -6.84 18.09 23.96
C PRO A 181 -5.66 17.15 23.81
N ALA A 182 -5.39 16.74 22.56
CA ALA A 182 -4.14 16.09 22.21
C ALA A 182 -3.09 16.95 22.88
N GLN A 183 -2.46 16.37 23.91
CA GLN A 183 -1.66 17.07 24.91
C GLN A 183 -0.93 18.19 24.21
N ALA A 184 -1.27 19.44 24.55
CA ALA A 184 -0.85 20.63 23.83
C ALA A 184 0.63 20.51 23.50
N ALA A 185 0.90 20.06 22.27
CA ALA A 185 2.24 19.76 21.84
C ALA A 185 2.94 21.11 21.88
N ARG A 186 4.11 21.16 22.54
CA ARG A 186 4.87 22.40 22.64
C ARG A 186 5.01 22.99 21.24
N TYR A 187 4.99 24.32 21.16
CA TYR A 187 5.19 25.08 19.93
C TYR A 187 6.40 24.51 19.14
N GLY A 188 6.12 23.72 18.10
CA GLY A 188 7.12 22.99 17.29
C GLY A 188 6.88 21.48 17.11
N ASP A 189 6.14 20.85 18.02
CA ASP A 189 5.97 19.40 18.06
C ASP A 189 4.68 18.98 17.32
N VAL A 190 4.83 18.29 16.18
CA VAL A 190 3.70 17.57 15.56
C VAL A 190 3.65 16.18 16.20
N MET A 191 2.62 15.92 17.01
CA MET A 191 2.38 14.59 17.56
C MET A 191 1.90 13.67 16.44
N ILE A 192 2.78 12.83 15.93
CA ILE A 192 2.45 11.79 14.96
C ILE A 192 2.21 10.52 15.78
N GLU A 193 0.96 10.08 15.86
CA GLU A 193 0.58 8.84 16.54
C GLU A 193 1.00 7.64 15.67
N ILE A 194 2.16 7.05 15.98
CA ILE A 194 2.76 5.95 15.21
C ILE A 194 2.06 4.60 15.50
N ASP A 195 1.32 4.51 16.61
CA ASP A 195 0.71 3.27 17.10
C ASP A 195 -0.44 2.77 16.22
N GLN A 196 -1.05 3.64 15.41
CA GLN A 196 -2.25 3.30 14.63
C GLN A 196 -1.94 2.69 13.25
N PHE A 197 -0.69 2.78 12.77
CA PHE A 197 -0.37 2.40 11.38
C PHE A 197 -0.02 0.92 11.20
N CYS A 198 0.13 0.18 12.30
CA CYS A 198 0.42 -1.26 12.29
C CYS A 198 -0.66 -2.05 13.06
N ALA A 199 -1.90 -1.58 13.05
CA ALA A 199 -3.04 -2.45 13.26
C ALA A 199 -3.27 -3.21 11.96
N ASP A 200 -2.67 -4.40 11.89
CA ASP A 200 -3.32 -5.57 11.33
C ASP A 200 -4.03 -5.33 9.99
N ASN A 201 -3.30 -5.52 8.88
CA ASN A 201 -3.88 -5.61 7.52
C ASN A 201 -4.99 -6.68 7.41
N THR A 202 -5.24 -7.46 8.48
CA THR A 202 -6.42 -8.30 8.65
C THR A 202 -7.74 -7.54 8.53
N ALA A 203 -7.79 -6.25 8.88
CA ALA A 203 -9.00 -5.43 8.71
C ALA A 203 -9.31 -5.06 7.24
N LEU A 204 -8.29 -5.03 6.36
CA LEU A 204 -8.47 -4.77 4.92
C LEU A 204 -8.69 -6.05 4.09
N ILE A 205 -8.54 -7.23 4.69
CA ILE A 205 -8.75 -8.53 4.04
C ILE A 205 -10.17 -9.07 4.32
N GLN A 206 -10.88 -8.54 5.32
CA GLN A 206 -12.25 -8.95 5.65
C GLN A 206 -13.35 -8.16 4.93
N ASP A 207 -13.02 -7.13 4.16
CA ASP A 207 -14.01 -6.37 3.39
C ASP A 207 -14.03 -6.87 1.93
N LYS A 208 -14.58 -8.08 1.74
CA LYS A 208 -14.95 -8.62 0.43
C LYS A 208 -16.13 -9.59 0.50
#